data_AF-A0A453LFY1-F1
#
_entry.id   AF-A0A453LFY1-F1
#
_cell.length_a   1.000
_cell.length_b   1.000
_cell.length_c   1.000
_cell.angle_alpha   90.00
_cell.angle_beta   90.00
_cell.angle_gamma   90.00
#
_symmetry.space_group_name_H-M   'P 1'
#
loop_
_entity.id
_entity.type
_entity.pdbx_description
1 polymer ?
#
loop_
_entity_poly.entity_id
_entity_poly.type
_entity_poly.pdbx_seq_one_letter_code
_entity_poly.pdbx_strand_id
1 'polypeptide(L)'
;PRARPQHGEIRGGRMSGFGDGYVGTAQDAVKIRRLEKQREAERRKIEELKNKNADGQPGLLQFGSSTSEILETAFKKETVGLVTREQYVEKRVNIRTKIEEEEKEKLQKLQQEEEELQMQKRKKRRVRGDPRLSFYDDIGNGSDEDEFENQETQKKQLGKDPTVETSFLPDREREAEEQAERERLKMQWSREQELIKNEPLSITYSYWDGTGHRRAIQVHF
;
A
#
# COMPACT_ATOMS: atom_id res chain seq x y z
N PRO A 1 13.70 39.39 50.47
CA PRO A 1 12.62 39.42 49.44
C PRO A 1 13.15 38.93 48.09
N ARG A 2 12.43 37.99 47.49
CA ARG A 2 12.85 37.11 46.39
C ARG A 2 13.07 37.86 45.08
N ALA A 3 14.12 37.49 44.35
CA ALA A 3 14.24 37.75 42.90
C ALA A 3 14.81 36.50 42.22
N ARG A 4 14.03 35.89 41.33
CA ARG A 4 14.51 34.95 40.30
C ARG A 4 15.01 35.77 39.10
N PRO A 5 16.06 35.31 38.41
CA PRO A 5 16.17 35.43 36.96
C PRO A 5 16.16 34.01 36.34
N GLN A 6 15.17 33.68 35.52
CA GLN A 6 15.15 33.80 34.05
C GLN A 6 15.94 32.66 33.36
N HIS A 7 15.20 31.95 32.51
CA HIS A 7 15.57 30.73 31.80
C HIS A 7 16.89 30.86 31.01
N GLY A 8 17.81 29.93 31.24
CA GLY A 8 18.98 29.73 30.38
C GLY A 8 18.58 28.95 29.13
N GLU A 9 18.84 29.55 27.97
CA GLU A 9 18.89 28.87 26.67
C GLU A 9 19.78 27.62 26.77
N ILE A 10 19.21 26.45 26.50
CA ILE A 10 19.97 25.21 26.30
C ILE A 10 20.65 25.33 24.93
N ARG A 11 21.81 26.01 24.89
CA ARG A 11 22.70 25.97 23.74
C ARG A 11 23.13 24.52 23.53
N GLY A 12 22.89 24.03 22.31
CA GLY A 12 23.20 22.67 21.88
C GLY A 12 24.58 22.24 22.37
N GLY A 13 24.57 21.25 23.27
CA GLY A 13 25.78 20.57 23.69
C GLY A 13 26.45 19.99 22.46
N ARG A 14 27.66 20.49 22.14
CA ARG A 14 28.60 19.75 21.31
C ARG A 14 28.74 18.39 21.97
N MET A 15 28.29 17.34 21.28
CA MET A 15 28.58 15.98 21.69
C MET A 15 30.10 15.85 21.72
N SER A 16 30.63 15.75 22.93
CA SER A 16 32.02 15.45 23.22
C SER A 16 32.42 14.24 22.39
N GLY A 17 33.34 14.46 21.45
CA GLY A 17 34.07 13.37 20.82
C GLY A 17 34.66 12.49 21.90
N PHE A 18 34.63 11.17 21.67
CA PHE A 18 35.13 10.12 22.54
C PHE A 18 36.59 10.39 22.95
N GLY A 19 36.75 11.20 23.99
CA GLY A 19 37.94 11.30 24.80
C GLY A 19 37.72 10.43 26.02
N ASP A 20 38.51 9.35 26.07
CA ASP A 20 39.11 8.85 27.30
C ASP A 20 38.15 8.26 28.35
N GLY A 21 37.79 6.97 28.18
CA GLY A 21 37.04 6.24 29.21
C GLY A 21 36.63 4.81 28.89
N TYR A 22 36.89 4.30 27.68
CA TYR A 22 36.54 2.93 27.35
C TYR A 22 37.60 1.93 27.84
N VAL A 23 37.38 1.35 29.03
CA VAL A 23 38.23 0.33 29.69
C VAL A 23 37.92 -1.09 29.21
N GLY A 24 37.76 -1.30 27.90
CA GLY A 24 37.49 -2.60 27.29
C GLY A 24 38.72 -3.24 26.62
N THR A 25 38.63 -4.51 26.27
CA THR A 25 39.71 -5.21 25.54
C THR A 25 39.83 -4.71 24.09
N ALA A 26 41.00 -4.86 23.47
CA ALA A 26 41.24 -4.40 22.09
C ALA A 26 40.27 -5.01 21.05
N GLN A 27 39.76 -6.23 21.30
CA GLN A 27 38.74 -6.86 20.47
C GLN A 27 37.37 -6.15 20.57
N ASP A 28 37.07 -5.60 21.73
CA ASP A 28 35.84 -4.88 22.01
C ASP A 28 35.82 -3.51 21.31
N ALA A 29 36.98 -2.85 21.20
CA ALA A 29 37.14 -1.63 20.40
C ALA A 29 36.83 -1.84 18.90
N VAL A 30 37.22 -2.99 18.33
CA VAL A 30 36.91 -3.36 16.94
C VAL A 30 35.42 -3.60 16.74
N LYS A 31 34.78 -4.28 17.71
CA LYS A 31 33.34 -4.55 17.71
C LYS A 31 32.53 -3.25 17.81
N ILE A 32 32.96 -2.32 18.66
CA ILE A 32 32.34 -0.99 18.78
C ILE A 32 32.40 -0.23 17.47
N ARG A 33 33.58 -0.16 16.83
CA ARG A 33 33.73 0.51 15.53
C ARG A 33 32.81 -0.09 14.46
N ARG A 34 32.62 -1.42 14.46
CA ARG A 34 31.70 -2.10 13.53
C ARG A 34 30.23 -1.74 13.80
N LEU A 35 29.81 -1.76 15.06
CA LEU A 35 28.43 -1.41 15.45
C LEU A 35 28.15 0.08 15.23
N GLU A 36 29.13 0.94 15.45
CA GLU A 36 29.03 2.37 15.18
C GLU A 36 28.88 2.64 13.69
N LYS A 37 29.66 1.95 12.84
CA LYS A 37 29.49 2.02 11.37
C LYS A 37 28.11 1.53 10.92
N GLN A 38 27.55 0.50 11.56
CA GLN A 38 26.18 0.04 11.28
C GLN A 38 25.14 1.08 11.69
N ARG A 39 25.25 1.65 12.89
CA ARG A 39 24.35 2.70 13.37
C ARG A 39 24.43 3.96 12.52
N GLU A 40 25.62 4.34 12.06
CA GLU A 40 25.82 5.47 11.16
C GLU A 40 25.16 5.22 9.80
N ALA A 41 25.31 4.02 9.24
CA ALA A 41 24.62 3.63 8.00
C ALA A 41 23.09 3.62 8.16
N GLU A 42 22.58 3.10 9.27
CA GLU A 42 21.15 3.14 9.59
C GLU A 42 20.64 4.56 9.78
N ARG A 43 21.38 5.41 10.52
CA ARG A 43 21.06 6.83 10.69
C ARG A 43 21.04 7.57 9.36
N ARG A 44 22.03 7.32 8.49
CA ARG A 44 22.08 7.89 7.15
C ARG A 44 20.90 7.44 6.29
N LYS A 45 20.50 6.17 6.39
CA LYS A 45 19.32 5.64 5.69
C LYS A 45 18.02 6.26 6.20
N ILE A 46 17.90 6.44 7.52
CA ILE A 46 16.75 7.13 8.14
C ILE A 46 16.73 8.60 7.73
N GLU A 47 17.87 9.27 7.68
CA GLU A 47 17.98 10.67 7.26
C GLU A 47 17.66 10.84 5.78
N GLU A 48 18.11 9.91 4.92
CA GLU A 48 17.77 9.90 3.50
C GLU A 48 16.27 9.67 3.27
N LEU A 49 15.66 8.73 4.02
CA LEU A 49 14.22 8.54 4.01
C LEU A 49 13.50 9.77 4.57
N LYS A 50 14.02 10.39 5.63
CA LYS A 50 13.45 11.60 6.21
C LYS A 50 13.52 12.76 5.23
N ASN A 51 14.61 12.93 4.50
CA ASN A 51 14.75 13.98 3.48
C ASN A 51 13.82 13.72 2.28
N LYS A 52 13.69 12.48 1.82
CA LYS A 52 12.71 12.10 0.79
C LYS A 52 11.25 12.35 1.25
N ASN A 53 10.98 12.21 2.54
CA ASN A 53 9.67 12.51 3.13
C ASN A 53 9.50 13.98 3.56
N ALA A 54 10.58 14.76 3.72
CA ALA A 54 10.54 16.13 4.22
C ALA A 54 10.04 17.13 3.16
N ASP A 55 10.18 16.81 1.87
CA ASP A 55 9.51 17.53 0.79
C ASP A 55 7.97 17.37 0.83
N GLY A 56 7.47 16.46 1.68
CA GLY A 56 6.05 16.27 2.01
C GLY A 56 5.77 16.39 3.52
N GLN A 57 6.06 17.55 4.12
CA GLN A 57 5.67 18.01 5.47
C GLN A 57 5.55 17.00 6.65
N PRO A 58 6.26 17.22 7.77
CA PRO A 58 6.21 16.38 8.97
C PRO A 58 5.00 16.74 9.82
N GLY A 59 3.89 16.00 9.73
CA GLY A 59 2.74 16.30 10.59
C GLY A 59 1.73 15.18 10.80
N LEU A 60 1.69 14.19 9.91
CA LEU A 60 0.82 13.05 10.11
C LEU A 60 1.52 11.85 9.49
N LEU A 61 2.04 10.96 10.34
CA LEU A 61 2.49 9.66 9.88
C LEU A 61 1.28 8.98 9.22
N GLN A 62 1.28 9.02 7.90
CA GLN A 62 0.30 8.40 7.03
C GLN A 62 0.56 6.88 6.98
N PHE A 63 0.55 6.25 8.14
CA PHE A 63 0.73 4.81 8.29
C PHE A 63 -0.64 4.14 8.04
N GLY A 64 -0.83 3.61 6.82
CA GLY A 64 -2.06 2.89 6.44
C GLY A 64 -2.97 3.58 5.43
N SER A 65 -2.55 4.70 4.85
CA SER A 65 -3.32 5.36 3.78
C SER A 65 -2.92 4.80 2.42
N SER A 66 -3.91 4.44 1.62
CA SER A 66 -3.72 3.95 0.25
C SER A 66 -2.94 4.98 -0.57
N THR A 67 -2.16 4.54 -1.56
CA THR A 67 -1.40 5.44 -2.44
C THR A 67 -2.30 6.44 -3.16
N SER A 68 -3.54 6.03 -3.44
CA SER A 68 -4.63 6.89 -3.92
C SER A 68 -4.96 8.04 -2.98
N GLU A 69 -5.01 7.81 -1.68
CA GLU A 69 -5.34 8.83 -0.67
C GLU A 69 -4.19 9.86 -0.52
N ILE A 70 -2.93 9.41 -0.66
CA ILE A 70 -1.76 10.32 -0.70
C ILE A 70 -1.92 11.30 -1.87
N LEU A 71 -2.21 10.78 -3.07
CA LEU A 71 -2.38 11.60 -4.28
C LEU A 71 -3.59 12.55 -4.18
N GLU A 72 -4.70 12.11 -3.59
CA GLU A 72 -5.86 12.96 -3.34
C GLU A 72 -5.58 14.07 -2.31
N THR A 73 -4.78 13.80 -1.28
CA THR A 73 -4.44 14.83 -0.29
C THR A 73 -3.52 15.89 -0.90
N ALA A 74 -2.56 15.49 -1.74
CA ALA A 74 -1.74 16.41 -2.51
C ALA A 74 -2.59 17.27 -3.45
N PHE A 75 -3.54 16.66 -4.17
CA PHE A 75 -4.50 17.38 -5.01
C PHE A 75 -5.29 18.43 -4.25
N LYS A 76 -5.86 18.05 -3.10
CA LYS A 76 -6.65 18.95 -2.26
C LYS A 76 -5.81 20.13 -1.83
N LYS A 77 -4.56 19.90 -1.38
CA LYS A 77 -3.64 20.99 -1.03
C LYS A 77 -3.32 21.91 -2.21
N GLU A 78 -3.11 21.34 -3.40
CA GLU A 78 -2.82 22.12 -4.61
C GLU A 78 -4.03 22.88 -5.18
N THR A 79 -5.25 22.47 -4.82
CA THR A 79 -6.50 23.06 -5.33
C THR A 79 -7.24 23.92 -4.32
N VAL A 80 -6.79 23.96 -3.06
CA VAL A 80 -7.28 24.90 -2.06
C VAL A 80 -6.76 26.30 -2.40
N GLY A 81 -7.66 27.21 -2.76
CA GLY A 81 -7.36 28.62 -3.08
C GLY A 81 -8.05 29.12 -4.36
N LEU A 82 -7.64 30.30 -4.83
CA LEU A 82 -8.05 30.82 -6.14
C LEU A 82 -7.30 30.05 -7.23
N VAL A 83 -7.95 29.07 -7.84
CA VAL A 83 -7.41 28.28 -8.95
C VAL A 83 -8.30 28.47 -10.16
N THR A 84 -7.70 28.68 -11.32
CA THR A 84 -8.46 28.79 -12.57
C THR A 84 -9.06 27.44 -12.95
N ARG A 85 -10.18 27.45 -13.69
CA ARG A 85 -10.85 26.21 -14.13
C ARG A 85 -9.90 25.29 -14.90
N GLU A 86 -9.05 25.86 -15.74
CA GLU A 86 -8.07 25.13 -16.57
C GLU A 86 -7.04 24.40 -15.70
N GLN A 87 -6.43 25.11 -14.73
CA GLN A 87 -5.47 24.52 -13.79
C GLN A 87 -6.09 23.39 -12.95
N TYR A 88 -7.36 23.53 -12.55
CA TYR A 88 -8.05 22.48 -11.80
C TYR A 88 -8.29 21.23 -12.65
N VAL A 89 -8.72 21.40 -13.90
CA VAL A 89 -8.94 20.28 -14.84
C VAL A 89 -7.62 19.57 -15.14
N GLU A 90 -6.55 20.31 -15.42
CA GLU A 90 -5.21 19.74 -15.69
C GLU A 90 -4.70 18.92 -14.49
N LYS A 91 -4.76 19.50 -13.28
CA LYS A 91 -4.35 18.78 -12.06
C LYS A 91 -5.17 17.50 -11.86
N ARG A 92 -6.50 17.54 -12.10
CA ARG A 92 -7.36 16.34 -12.03
C ARG A 92 -6.95 15.25 -13.01
N VAL A 93 -6.63 15.62 -14.25
CA VAL A 93 -6.16 14.67 -15.27
C VAL A 93 -4.83 14.06 -14.84
N ASN A 94 -3.89 14.89 -14.39
CA ASN A 94 -2.56 14.45 -13.94
C ASN A 94 -2.62 13.45 -12.78
N ILE A 95 -3.58 13.58 -11.87
CA ILE A 95 -3.75 12.63 -10.77
C ILE A 95 -4.35 11.33 -11.26
N ARG A 96 -5.33 11.38 -12.16
CA ARG A 96 -5.90 10.17 -12.76
C ARG A 96 -4.83 9.38 -13.51
N THR A 97 -3.99 10.03 -14.31
CA THR A 97 -2.90 9.36 -15.01
C THR A 97 -1.86 8.77 -14.05
N LYS A 98 -1.51 9.48 -12.97
CA LYS A 98 -0.59 8.96 -11.95
C LYS A 98 -1.14 7.72 -11.23
N ILE A 99 -2.43 7.71 -10.91
CA ILE A 99 -3.09 6.54 -10.30
C ILE A 99 -3.06 5.35 -11.26
N GLU A 100 -3.39 5.59 -12.53
CA GLU A 100 -3.40 4.54 -13.56
C GLU A 100 -1.99 3.97 -13.83
N GLU A 101 -0.97 4.83 -13.84
CA GLU A 101 0.43 4.43 -14.00
C GLU A 101 0.92 3.59 -12.81
N GLU A 102 0.57 3.99 -11.58
CA GLU A 102 0.91 3.25 -10.36
C GLU A 102 0.21 1.87 -10.31
N GLU A 103 -1.06 1.79 -10.70
CA GLU A 103 -1.78 0.52 -10.82
C GLU A 103 -1.13 -0.41 -11.85
N LYS A 104 -0.70 0.13 -13.00
CA LYS A 104 0.01 -0.62 -14.04
C LYS A 104 1.38 -1.12 -13.56
N GLU A 105 2.16 -0.27 -12.88
CA GLU A 105 3.45 -0.66 -12.32
C GLU A 105 3.30 -1.76 -11.27
N LYS A 106 2.30 -1.64 -10.39
CA LYS A 106 2.02 -2.65 -9.37
C LYS A 106 1.62 -3.99 -9.99
N LEU A 107 0.83 -3.97 -11.06
CA LEU A 107 0.45 -5.17 -11.80
C LEU A 107 1.67 -5.84 -12.46
N GLN A 108 2.53 -5.05 -13.11
CA GLN A 108 3.78 -5.57 -13.71
C GLN A 108 4.71 -6.18 -12.67
N LYS A 109 4.84 -5.55 -11.50
CA LYS A 109 5.68 -6.05 -10.41
C LYS A 109 5.14 -7.37 -9.85
N LEU A 110 3.82 -7.50 -9.68
CA LEU A 110 3.17 -8.75 -9.29
C LEU A 110 3.44 -9.87 -10.31
N GLN A 111 3.35 -9.56 -11.60
CA GLN A 111 3.67 -10.53 -12.67
C GLN A 111 5.13 -10.99 -12.60
N GLN A 112 6.07 -10.06 -12.45
CA GLN A 112 7.50 -10.40 -12.31
C GLN A 112 7.78 -11.25 -11.08
N GLU A 113 7.16 -10.93 -9.94
CA GLU A 113 7.30 -11.71 -8.70
C GLU A 113 6.73 -13.13 -8.86
N GLU A 114 5.61 -13.28 -9.56
CA GLU A 114 5.01 -14.59 -9.85
C GLU A 114 5.90 -15.42 -10.78
N GLU A 115 6.45 -14.83 -11.85
CA GLU A 115 7.40 -15.48 -12.74
C GLU A 115 8.67 -15.92 -12.01
N GLU A 116 9.20 -15.09 -11.11
CA GLU A 116 10.37 -15.41 -10.31
C GLU A 116 10.10 -16.57 -9.33
N LEU A 117 8.94 -16.56 -8.66
CA LEU A 117 8.49 -17.66 -7.82
C LEU A 117 8.35 -18.97 -8.60
N GLN A 118 7.80 -18.91 -9.82
CA GLN A 118 7.70 -20.08 -10.69
C GLN A 118 9.09 -20.59 -11.10
N MET A 119 10.02 -19.70 -11.46
CA MET A 119 11.39 -20.08 -11.77
C MET A 119 12.11 -20.72 -10.56
N GLN A 120 11.92 -20.17 -9.36
CA GLN A 120 12.48 -20.77 -8.14
C GLN A 120 11.89 -22.16 -7.87
N LYS A 121 10.57 -22.35 -8.04
CA LYS A 121 9.93 -23.67 -7.92
C LYS A 121 10.51 -24.67 -8.94
N ARG A 122 10.69 -24.26 -10.20
CA ARG A 122 11.30 -25.10 -11.26
C ARG A 122 12.76 -25.45 -10.94
N LYS A 123 13.56 -24.50 -10.45
CA LYS A 123 14.95 -24.75 -10.02
C LYS A 123 15.01 -25.71 -8.83
N LYS A 124 14.15 -25.54 -7.81
CA LYS A 124 14.04 -26.47 -6.67
C LYS A 124 13.67 -27.88 -7.10
N ARG A 125 12.75 -28.04 -8.08
CA ARG A 125 12.39 -29.35 -8.66
C ARG A 125 13.54 -29.99 -9.44
N ARG A 126 14.39 -29.20 -10.11
CA ARG A 126 15.56 -29.70 -10.84
C ARG A 126 16.71 -30.15 -9.93
N VAL A 127 16.91 -29.45 -8.80
CA VAL A 127 17.94 -29.80 -7.80
C VAL A 127 17.49 -30.99 -6.95
N ARG A 128 16.19 -31.09 -6.67
CA ARG A 128 15.56 -32.26 -6.03
C ARG A 128 15.35 -33.33 -7.11
N GLY A 129 16.45 -33.83 -7.66
CA GLY A 129 16.49 -34.88 -8.66
C GLY A 129 15.59 -36.07 -8.26
N ASP A 130 15.07 -36.72 -9.29
CA ASP A 130 14.13 -37.84 -9.30
C ASP A 130 14.01 -38.57 -7.94
N PRO A 131 12.95 -38.32 -7.14
CA PRO A 131 12.72 -39.08 -5.93
C PRO A 131 12.16 -40.43 -6.35
N ARG A 132 13.02 -41.31 -6.86
CA ARG A 132 12.83 -42.76 -6.80
C ARG A 132 12.80 -43.13 -5.32
N LEU A 133 11.65 -42.86 -4.71
CA LEU A 133 11.24 -43.32 -3.40
C LEU A 133 11.23 -44.84 -3.46
N SER A 134 12.06 -45.48 -2.66
CA SER A 134 12.16 -46.93 -2.46
C SER A 134 10.95 -47.53 -1.73
N PHE A 135 9.76 -46.95 -1.91
CA PHE A 135 8.52 -47.34 -1.23
C PHE A 135 7.39 -47.69 -2.21
N TYR A 136 7.61 -47.59 -3.52
CA TYR A 136 6.57 -47.83 -4.54
C TYR A 136 6.78 -49.13 -5.36
N ASP A 137 7.69 -50.02 -4.96
CA ASP A 137 7.97 -51.26 -5.71
C ASP A 137 7.17 -52.49 -5.22
N ASP A 138 6.07 -52.29 -4.49
CA ASP A 138 5.25 -53.40 -3.96
C ASP A 138 3.74 -53.17 -4.07
N ILE A 139 3.27 -52.49 -5.11
CA ILE A 139 1.88 -52.64 -5.61
C ILE A 139 1.96 -52.71 -7.13
N GLY A 140 1.96 -53.93 -7.66
CA GLY A 140 2.02 -54.20 -9.09
C GLY A 140 0.76 -53.84 -9.86
N ASN A 141 0.93 -53.91 -11.19
CA ASN A 141 -0.08 -53.95 -12.26
C ASN A 141 -0.51 -52.56 -12.79
N GLY A 142 -0.21 -52.09 -14.00
CA GLY A 142 0.26 -52.69 -15.25
C GLY A 142 -0.58 -52.10 -16.40
N SER A 143 0.04 -51.44 -17.41
CA SER A 143 -0.57 -50.94 -18.68
C SER A 143 -1.72 -49.91 -18.54
N ASP A 144 -1.91 -48.86 -19.33
CA ASP A 144 -1.52 -48.55 -20.70
C ASP A 144 -1.76 -47.03 -20.96
N GLU A 145 -1.43 -46.61 -22.17
CA GLU A 145 -1.37 -45.26 -22.77
C GLU A 145 -2.59 -44.32 -22.65
N ASP A 146 -2.25 -43.02 -22.69
CA ASP A 146 -2.96 -41.86 -23.24
C ASP A 146 -4.28 -41.31 -22.65
N GLU A 147 -4.37 -39.97 -22.75
CA GLU A 147 -5.57 -39.12 -22.57
C GLU A 147 -5.93 -38.71 -21.13
N PHE A 148 -5.09 -37.86 -20.51
CA PHE A 148 -5.54 -37.01 -19.40
C PHE A 148 -5.98 -35.64 -19.91
N GLU A 149 -7.27 -35.56 -20.24
CA GLU A 149 -8.02 -34.31 -20.25
C GLU A 149 -7.74 -33.50 -18.98
N ASN A 150 -7.65 -32.20 -19.19
CA ASN A 150 -7.47 -31.14 -18.21
C ASN A 150 -8.69 -31.02 -17.29
N GLN A 151 -8.93 -32.01 -16.43
CA GLN A 151 -9.88 -31.88 -15.34
C GLN A 151 -9.18 -31.16 -14.19
N GLU A 152 -9.62 -29.92 -13.95
CA GLU A 152 -9.36 -29.18 -12.74
C GLU A 152 -9.79 -30.01 -11.53
N THR A 153 -8.87 -30.82 -11.00
CA THR A 153 -9.06 -31.48 -9.72
C THR A 153 -8.97 -30.37 -8.67
N GLN A 154 -10.10 -29.73 -8.39
CA GLN A 154 -10.37 -29.03 -7.13
C GLN A 154 -9.98 -30.01 -6.03
N LYS A 155 -8.79 -29.80 -5.46
CA LYS A 155 -8.28 -30.63 -4.36
C LYS A 155 -9.22 -30.41 -3.21
N LYS A 156 -10.22 -31.28 -3.06
CA LYS A 156 -11.12 -31.32 -1.91
C LYS A 156 -10.24 -31.30 -0.67
N GLN A 157 -10.21 -30.16 0.02
CA GLN A 157 -9.38 -29.98 1.19
C GLN A 157 -9.79 -31.07 2.19
N LEU A 158 -8.85 -31.96 2.49
CA LEU A 158 -9.03 -32.97 3.54
C LEU A 158 -9.40 -32.21 4.82
N GLY A 159 -10.62 -32.46 5.27
CA GLY A 159 -11.37 -31.59 6.17
C GLY A 159 -10.68 -31.45 7.52
N LYS A 160 -10.42 -30.19 7.89
CA LYS A 160 -10.35 -29.80 9.30
C LYS A 160 -11.75 -29.92 9.89
N ASP A 161 -11.85 -30.15 11.19
CA ASP A 161 -13.13 -30.24 11.88
C ASP A 161 -14.02 -29.02 11.55
N PRO A 162 -15.24 -29.19 11.04
CA PRO A 162 -16.10 -28.09 10.60
C PRO A 162 -16.63 -27.24 11.76
N THR A 163 -16.47 -27.70 12.99
CA THR A 163 -16.86 -27.00 14.22
C THR A 163 -15.79 -26.04 14.71
N VAL A 164 -14.58 -26.10 14.15
CA VAL A 164 -13.48 -25.21 14.52
C VAL A 164 -13.48 -23.99 13.61
N GLU A 165 -13.55 -22.80 14.22
CA GLU A 165 -13.45 -21.54 13.47
C GLU A 165 -12.08 -21.43 12.79
N THR A 166 -12.06 -21.57 11.47
CA THR A 166 -10.85 -21.43 10.63
C THR A 166 -10.79 -20.07 9.93
N SER A 167 -11.61 -19.10 10.36
CA SER A 167 -11.65 -17.73 9.84
C SER A 167 -10.30 -17.01 9.94
N PHE A 168 -9.51 -17.32 10.98
CA PHE A 168 -8.19 -16.75 11.22
C PHE A 168 -7.08 -17.32 10.32
N LEU A 169 -7.32 -18.46 9.66
CA LEU A 169 -6.33 -19.02 8.76
C LEU A 169 -6.37 -18.28 7.41
N PRO A 170 -5.21 -17.89 6.86
CA PRO A 170 -5.11 -17.38 5.50
C PRO A 170 -5.74 -18.38 4.52
N ASP A 171 -6.82 -17.98 3.89
CA ASP A 171 -7.61 -18.79 2.99
C ASP A 171 -7.78 -18.03 1.67
N ARG A 172 -7.02 -18.47 0.66
CA ARG A 172 -6.92 -17.78 -0.62
C ARG A 172 -8.24 -17.79 -1.39
N GLU A 173 -9.07 -18.81 -1.19
CA GLU A 173 -10.39 -18.90 -1.84
C GLU A 173 -11.34 -17.89 -1.20
N ARG A 174 -11.41 -17.86 0.13
CA ARG A 174 -12.21 -16.88 0.88
C ARG A 174 -11.80 -15.43 0.57
N GLU A 175 -10.50 -15.14 0.58
CA GLU A 175 -10.00 -13.81 0.24
C GLU A 175 -10.37 -13.40 -1.20
N ALA A 176 -10.36 -14.33 -2.15
CA ALA A 176 -10.77 -14.06 -3.52
C ALA A 176 -12.28 -13.78 -3.65
N GLU A 177 -13.12 -14.53 -2.92
CA GLU A 177 -14.57 -14.29 -2.85
C GLU A 177 -14.89 -12.93 -2.21
N GLU A 178 -14.24 -12.61 -1.09
CA GLU A 178 -14.38 -11.31 -0.42
C GLU A 178 -13.95 -10.15 -1.33
N GLN A 179 -12.86 -10.33 -2.10
CA GLN A 179 -12.42 -9.35 -3.09
C GLN A 179 -13.45 -9.18 -4.22
N ALA A 180 -14.00 -10.28 -4.75
CA ALA A 180 -15.01 -10.23 -5.80
C ALA A 180 -16.29 -9.50 -5.32
N GLU A 181 -16.76 -9.79 -4.11
CA GLU A 181 -17.90 -9.07 -3.52
C GLU A 181 -17.59 -7.58 -3.29
N ARG A 182 -16.37 -7.26 -2.85
CA ARG A 182 -15.92 -5.87 -2.70
C ARG A 182 -15.90 -5.12 -4.03
N GLU A 183 -15.41 -5.74 -5.10
CA GLU A 183 -15.41 -5.15 -6.44
C GLU A 183 -16.83 -4.95 -6.97
N ARG A 184 -17.71 -5.92 -6.75
CA ARG A 184 -19.13 -5.82 -7.10
C ARG A 184 -19.81 -4.64 -6.41
N LEU A 185 -19.63 -4.50 -5.09
CA LEU A 185 -20.17 -3.40 -4.32
C LEU A 185 -19.59 -2.05 -4.77
N LYS A 186 -18.28 -2.00 -5.08
CA LYS A 186 -17.63 -0.79 -5.62
C LYS A 186 -18.26 -0.37 -6.95
N MET A 187 -18.57 -1.32 -7.84
CA MET A 187 -19.23 -1.05 -9.11
C MET A 187 -20.67 -0.55 -8.93
N GLN A 188 -21.45 -1.20 -8.04
CA GLN A 188 -22.81 -0.77 -7.70
C GLN A 188 -22.81 0.66 -7.17
N TRP A 189 -21.95 0.93 -6.17
CA TRP A 189 -21.80 2.26 -5.61
C TRP A 189 -21.40 3.30 -6.65
N SER A 190 -20.43 2.98 -7.51
CA SER A 190 -20.00 3.92 -8.57
C SER A 190 -21.13 4.25 -9.55
N ARG A 191 -21.94 3.25 -9.93
CA ARG A 191 -23.12 3.46 -10.78
C ARG A 191 -24.17 4.32 -10.09
N GLU A 192 -24.46 4.05 -8.82
CA GLU A 192 -25.39 4.87 -8.04
C GLU A 192 -24.90 6.32 -7.92
N GLN A 193 -23.59 6.52 -7.69
CA GLN A 193 -23.00 7.86 -7.66
C GLN A 193 -23.12 8.58 -9.01
N GLU A 194 -22.95 7.87 -10.12
CA GLU A 194 -23.12 8.43 -11.45
C GLU A 194 -24.58 8.80 -11.72
N LEU A 195 -25.53 7.96 -11.32
CA LEU A 195 -26.96 8.26 -11.40
C LEU A 195 -27.31 9.53 -10.59
N ILE A 196 -26.90 9.58 -9.32
CA ILE A 196 -27.16 10.74 -8.43
C ILE A 196 -26.56 12.03 -9.00
N LYS A 197 -25.37 11.97 -9.60
CA LYS A 197 -24.73 13.15 -10.23
C LYS A 197 -25.43 13.61 -11.50
N ASN A 198 -25.97 12.67 -12.27
CA ASN A 198 -26.68 12.95 -13.51
C ASN A 198 -28.12 13.45 -13.27
N GLU A 199 -28.67 13.29 -12.07
CA GLU A 199 -29.99 13.82 -11.72
C GLU A 199 -30.02 15.35 -11.82
N PRO A 200 -30.94 15.94 -12.61
CA PRO A 200 -31.03 17.39 -12.76
C PRO A 200 -31.56 18.05 -11.50
N LEU A 201 -30.82 19.04 -10.97
CA LEU A 201 -31.25 19.82 -9.81
C LEU A 201 -32.03 21.06 -10.26
N SER A 202 -33.28 21.18 -9.81
CA SER A 202 -34.11 22.38 -10.04
C SER A 202 -33.92 23.38 -8.91
N ILE A 203 -33.18 24.46 -9.17
CA ILE A 203 -32.98 25.56 -8.25
C ILE A 203 -34.05 26.62 -8.52
N THR A 204 -35.00 26.74 -7.60
CA THR A 204 -35.94 27.85 -7.61
C THR A 204 -35.35 29.00 -6.80
N TYR A 205 -35.21 30.17 -7.43
CA TYR A 205 -34.82 31.38 -6.72
C TYR A 205 -35.82 32.49 -7.01
N SER A 206 -35.94 33.39 -6.05
CA SER A 206 -36.76 34.59 -6.15
C SER A 206 -35.89 35.79 -5.86
N TYR A 207 -36.07 36.84 -6.64
CA TYR A 207 -35.43 38.13 -6.41
C TYR A 207 -36.47 39.25 -6.44
N TRP A 208 -36.14 40.35 -5.78
CA TRP A 208 -37.02 41.51 -5.61
C TRP A 208 -36.30 42.77 -6.06
N ASP A 209 -36.85 43.45 -7.07
CA ASP A 209 -36.39 44.71 -7.64
C ASP A 209 -37.47 45.80 -7.61
N GLY A 210 -38.54 45.58 -6.82
CA GLY A 210 -39.75 46.40 -6.77
C GLY A 210 -41.00 45.67 -7.30
N THR A 211 -40.81 44.57 -8.01
CA THR A 211 -41.85 43.58 -8.35
C THR A 211 -41.31 42.17 -8.07
N GLY A 212 -42.18 41.23 -7.69
CA GLY A 212 -41.76 39.89 -7.27
C GLY A 212 -41.45 38.98 -8.45
N HIS A 213 -40.20 38.56 -8.58
CA HIS A 213 -39.78 37.66 -9.64
C HIS A 213 -39.38 36.30 -9.08
N ARG A 214 -40.00 35.22 -9.58
CA ARG A 214 -39.66 33.82 -9.27
C ARG A 214 -39.22 33.11 -10.55
N ARG A 215 -38.04 32.53 -10.54
CA ARG A 215 -37.48 31.77 -11.67
C ARG A 215 -36.97 30.41 -11.17
N ALA A 216 -37.04 29.41 -12.04
CA ALA A 216 -36.45 28.10 -11.81
C ALA A 216 -35.38 27.85 -12.88
N ILE A 217 -34.22 27.36 -12.47
CA ILE A 217 -33.14 26.93 -13.36
C ILE A 217 -32.85 25.46 -13.07
N GLN A 218 -32.72 24.67 -14.13
CA GLN A 218 -32.21 23.30 -14.05
C GLN A 218 -30.69 23.32 -14.24
N VAL A 219 -29.97 22.71 -13.30
CA VAL A 219 -28.51 22.57 -13.35
C VAL A 219 -28.17 21.09 -13.42
N HIS A 220 -27.28 20.75 -14.34
CA HIS A 220 -26.65 19.43 -14.46
C HIS A 220 -25.19 19.55 -13.99
N PHE A 221 -24.69 18.56 -13.25
CA PHE A 221 -23.33 18.56 -12.68
C PHE A 221 -22.33 17.74 -13.50
#